data_AF-A0A1H7SH75-F1
#
_entry.id   AF-A0A1H7SH75-F1
#
_cell.length_a   1.000
_cell.length_b   1.000
_cell.length_c   1.000
_cell.angle_alpha   90.00
_cell.angle_beta   90.00
_cell.angle_gamma   90.00
#
_symmetry.space_group_name_H-M   'P 1'
#
loop_
_entity.id
_entity.type
_entity.pdbx_description
1 polymer ?
#
loop_
_entity_poly.entity_id
_entity_poly.type
_entity_poly.pdbx_seq_one_letter_code
_entity_poly.pdbx_strand_id
1 'polypeptide(L)'
;MNQRQCHKMIPSTWIIAIKQTEARKYYALYAIDWKRGARLSWEGWNSLADLLQFHIPIKRKTGGTKSSSQPAAKIAKKALFLHLDETQYGELEKLFYQPFSKKRWRSFIEEHSNNHM
;
A
#
# COMPACT_ATOMS: atom_id res chain seq x y z
N MET A 1 8.18 -9.47 24.05
CA MET A 1 8.23 -8.38 23.05
C MET A 1 7.68 -7.12 23.69
N ASN A 2 8.41 -5.99 23.67
CA ASN A 2 8.06 -4.79 24.43
C ASN A 2 6.80 -4.10 23.83
N GLN A 3 5.80 -3.70 24.63
CA GLN A 3 4.53 -3.12 24.14
C GLN A 3 4.75 -1.91 23.21
N ARG A 4 5.79 -1.11 23.47
CA ARG A 4 6.18 0.02 22.61
C ARG A 4 6.63 -0.41 21.21
N GLN A 5 7.17 -1.61 21.07
CA GLN A 5 7.51 -2.16 19.76
C GLN A 5 6.25 -2.60 19.03
N CYS A 6 5.23 -3.18 19.68
CA CYS A 6 3.98 -3.68 19.06
C CYS A 6 3.16 -2.62 18.30
N HIS A 7 3.27 -1.34 18.67
CA HIS A 7 2.49 -0.27 18.04
C HIS A 7 3.16 0.41 16.83
N LYS A 8 4.38 0.01 16.46
CA LYS A 8 5.04 0.51 15.25
C LYS A 8 4.64 -0.33 14.04
N MET A 9 4.04 0.28 13.03
CA MET A 9 3.98 -0.32 11.70
C MET A 9 5.33 -0.14 11.01
N ILE A 10 5.90 -1.23 10.51
CA ILE A 10 7.10 -1.18 9.68
C ILE A 10 6.72 -1.82 8.34
N PRO A 11 6.30 -1.01 7.35
CA PRO A 11 5.92 -1.52 6.05
C PRO A 11 7.05 -2.36 5.46
N SER A 12 6.79 -3.64 5.26
CA SER A 12 7.70 -4.57 4.58
C SER A 12 7.49 -4.56 3.07
N THR A 13 6.28 -4.24 2.61
CA THR A 13 5.92 -4.18 1.19
C THR A 13 5.08 -2.94 0.95
N TRP A 14 5.36 -2.26 -0.17
CA TRP A 14 4.59 -1.13 -0.67
C TRP A 14 4.01 -1.53 -2.01
N ILE A 15 2.76 -1.14 -2.27
CA ILE A 15 2.04 -1.49 -3.49
C ILE A 15 1.38 -0.22 -4.00
N ILE A 16 1.70 0.21 -5.22
CA ILE A 16 0.95 1.24 -5.93
C ILE A 16 -0.05 0.51 -6.81
N ALA A 17 -1.32 0.61 -6.45
CA ALA A 17 -2.42 0.08 -7.24
C ALA A 17 -2.89 1.16 -8.22
N ILE A 18 -2.96 0.79 -9.49
CA ILE A 18 -3.44 1.63 -10.58
C ILE A 18 -4.74 1.02 -11.06
N LYS A 19 -5.87 1.57 -10.61
CA LYS A 19 -7.20 1.22 -11.16
C LYS A 19 -7.32 1.85 -12.53
N GLN A 20 -7.36 1.03 -13.56
CA GLN A 20 -7.64 1.41 -14.93
C GLN A 20 -9.14 1.32 -15.14
N THR A 21 -9.79 2.47 -15.30
CA THR A 21 -11.15 2.52 -15.83
C THR A 21 -11.10 3.05 -17.27
N GLU A 22 -12.14 2.80 -18.05
CA GLU A 22 -12.24 3.30 -19.43
C GLU A 22 -12.09 4.82 -19.51
N ALA A 23 -12.52 5.55 -18.47
CA ALA A 23 -12.52 7.00 -18.46
C ALA A 23 -11.25 7.62 -17.84
N ARG A 24 -10.74 7.05 -16.73
CA ARG A 24 -9.64 7.63 -15.95
C ARG A 24 -8.82 6.60 -15.19
N LYS A 25 -7.54 6.93 -14.96
CA LYS A 25 -6.69 6.19 -14.03
C LYS A 25 -6.88 6.71 -12.62
N TYR A 26 -7.02 5.80 -11.68
CA TYR A 26 -7.04 6.09 -10.26
C TYR A 26 -5.86 5.39 -9.57
N TYR A 27 -5.20 6.10 -8.67
CA TYR A 27 -3.99 5.65 -8.01
C TYR A 27 -4.21 5.57 -6.50
N ALA A 28 -3.84 4.43 -5.94
CA ALA A 28 -3.81 4.19 -4.51
C ALA A 28 -2.46 3.58 -4.12
N LEU A 29 -2.02 3.88 -2.90
CA LEU A 29 -0.83 3.31 -2.31
C LEU A 29 -1.21 2.51 -1.07
N TYR A 30 -0.79 1.26 -1.05
CA TYR A 30 -0.94 0.34 0.07
C TYR A 30 0.42 0.04 0.69
N ALA A 31 0.40 -0.17 1.99
CA ALA A 31 1.54 -0.59 2.79
C ALA A 31 1.17 -1.79 3.64
N ILE A 32 1.99 -2.84 3.59
CA ILE A 32 1.76 -4.10 4.29
C ILE A 32 2.94 -4.40 5.22
N ASP A 33 2.63 -4.68 6.49
CA ASP A 33 3.56 -5.27 7.46
C ASP A 33 3.20 -6.75 7.64
N TRP A 34 3.92 -7.63 6.94
CA TRP A 34 3.68 -9.08 6.98
C TRP A 34 3.95 -9.70 8.35
N LYS A 35 4.83 -9.09 9.15
CA LYS A 35 5.21 -9.64 10.45
C LYS A 35 4.06 -9.47 11.44
N ARG A 36 3.35 -8.34 11.35
CA ARG A 36 2.31 -7.95 12.30
C ARG A 36 0.89 -8.05 11.76
N GLY A 37 0.74 -8.26 10.45
CA GLY A 37 -0.55 -8.24 9.76
C GLY A 37 -1.20 -6.86 9.72
N ALA A 38 -0.40 -5.80 9.81
CA ALA A 38 -0.89 -4.43 9.70
C ALA A 38 -0.92 -3.97 8.25
N ARG A 39 -1.88 -3.11 7.93
CA ARG A 39 -2.11 -2.58 6.58
C ARG A 39 -2.46 -1.09 6.69
N LEU A 40 -1.98 -0.30 5.74
CA LEU A 40 -2.41 1.08 5.55
C LEU A 40 -2.67 1.31 4.07
N SER A 41 -3.64 2.18 3.78
CA SER A 41 -3.86 2.69 2.44
C SER A 41 -3.87 4.21 2.45
N TRP A 42 -3.48 4.75 1.32
CA TRP A 42 -3.62 6.14 0.93
C TRP A 42 -4.24 6.09 -0.45
N GLU A 43 -5.38 6.74 -0.64
CA GLU A 43 -6.18 6.59 -1.85
C GLU A 43 -6.71 7.97 -2.29
N GLY A 44 -7.21 8.07 -3.52
CA GLY A 44 -7.92 9.28 -4.00
C GLY A 44 -7.23 10.06 -5.12
N TRP A 45 -6.14 9.55 -5.71
CA TRP A 45 -5.40 10.30 -6.71
C TRP A 45 -5.83 9.96 -8.14
N ASN A 46 -6.04 10.99 -8.96
CA ASN A 46 -6.29 10.83 -10.40
C ASN A 46 -5.00 10.95 -11.24
N SER A 47 -3.89 11.29 -10.58
CA SER A 47 -2.57 11.48 -11.19
C SER A 47 -1.50 10.80 -10.36
N LEU A 48 -0.61 10.06 -11.03
CA LEU A 48 0.55 9.47 -10.39
C LEU A 48 1.47 10.55 -9.80
N ALA A 49 1.62 11.70 -10.49
CA ALA A 49 2.49 12.77 -10.03
C ALA A 49 2.05 13.30 -8.65
N ASP A 50 0.75 13.48 -8.45
CA ASP A 50 0.19 13.96 -7.18
C ASP A 50 0.40 12.95 -6.07
N LEU A 51 0.20 11.66 -6.35
CA LEU A 51 0.54 10.59 -5.42
C LEU A 51 2.02 10.65 -5.04
N LEU A 52 2.93 10.76 -6.01
CA LEU A 52 4.37 10.74 -5.79
C LEU A 52 4.89 11.94 -4.96
N GLN A 53 4.23 13.09 -5.05
CA GLN A 53 4.54 14.28 -4.25
C GLN A 53 4.02 14.18 -2.81
N PHE A 54 3.00 13.35 -2.56
CA PHE A 54 2.40 13.20 -1.25
C PHE A 54 3.42 12.66 -0.23
N HIS A 55 3.45 13.27 0.96
CA HIS A 55 4.38 12.91 2.02
C HIS A 55 3.75 11.89 2.98
N ILE A 56 4.22 10.66 2.92
CA ILE A 56 3.68 9.56 3.69
C ILE A 56 4.40 9.48 5.04
N PRO A 57 3.66 9.34 6.15
CA PRO A 57 4.27 9.13 7.46
C PRO A 57 4.89 7.73 7.55
N ILE A 58 6.22 7.66 7.72
CA ILE A 58 6.98 6.39 7.78
C ILE A 58 7.22 5.93 9.23
N LYS A 59 7.12 6.83 10.20
CA LYS A 59 7.21 6.49 11.63
C LYS A 59 6.05 7.11 12.40
N ARG A 60 5.13 6.26 12.87
CA ARG A 60 4.31 6.56 14.04
C ARG A 60 4.93 5.86 15.24
N LYS A 61 5.71 6.59 16.05
CA LYS A 61 5.98 6.14 17.43
C LYS A 61 4.77 6.56 18.25
N THR A 62 4.02 5.60 18.79
CA THR A 62 2.99 5.90 19.80
C THR A 62 3.65 6.60 20.99
N GLY A 63 3.29 7.85 21.25
CA GLY A 63 3.84 8.70 22.31
C GLY A 63 5.11 9.50 21.97
N GLY A 64 5.55 9.55 20.70
CA GLY A 64 6.68 10.38 20.28
C GLY A 64 6.24 11.58 19.44
N THR A 65 6.73 12.78 19.78
CA THR A 65 6.48 14.03 19.03
C THR A 65 7.15 14.09 17.65
N LYS A 66 8.10 13.20 17.37
CA LYS A 66 8.81 13.15 16.09
C LYS A 66 8.04 12.31 15.07
N SER A 67 7.28 12.98 14.19
CA SER A 67 6.76 12.41 12.95
C SER A 67 7.82 12.53 11.87
N SER A 68 8.18 11.42 11.21
CA SER A 68 9.00 11.47 10.00
C SER A 68 8.17 11.01 8.82
N SER A 69 8.01 11.88 7.84
CA SER A 69 7.43 11.57 6.55
C SER A 69 8.50 11.54 5.46
N GLN A 70 8.21 10.88 4.36
CA GLN A 70 8.99 11.00 3.12
C GLN A 70 8.04 11.05 1.93
N PRO A 71 8.44 11.69 0.82
CA PRO A 71 7.63 11.72 -0.38
C PRO A 71 7.41 10.29 -0.91
N ALA A 72 6.21 10.02 -1.40
CA ALA A 72 5.85 8.75 -1.97
C ALA A 72 6.74 8.37 -3.16
N ALA A 73 7.33 9.35 -3.86
CA ALA A 73 8.39 9.13 -4.85
C ALA A 73 9.54 8.25 -4.34
N LYS A 74 9.95 8.38 -3.06
CA LYS A 74 10.99 7.53 -2.47
C LYS A 74 10.50 6.11 -2.20
N ILE A 75 9.22 5.97 -1.86
CA ILE A 75 8.56 4.69 -1.61
C ILE A 75 8.31 3.95 -2.93
N ALA A 76 7.85 4.65 -3.96
CA ALA A 76 7.52 4.14 -5.28
C ALA A 76 8.68 3.38 -5.93
N LYS A 77 9.93 3.82 -5.70
CA LYS A 77 11.15 3.11 -6.17
C LYS A 77 11.26 1.67 -5.68
N LYS A 78 10.56 1.32 -4.60
CA LYS A 78 10.55 -0.01 -3.97
C LYS A 78 9.15 -0.61 -3.93
N ALA A 79 8.17 0.05 -4.55
CA ALA A 79 6.79 -0.40 -4.54
C ALA A 79 6.54 -1.36 -5.71
N LEU A 80 5.68 -2.33 -5.48
CA LEU A 80 5.11 -3.15 -6.54
C LEU A 80 4.03 -2.33 -7.23
N PHE A 81 4.10 -2.22 -8.55
CA PHE A 81 3.07 -1.57 -9.36
C PHE A 81 2.08 -2.62 -9.83
N LEU A 82 0.84 -2.50 -9.40
CA LEU A 82 -0.25 -3.38 -9.85
C LEU A 82 -1.16 -2.57 -10.77
N HIS A 83 -1.28 -3.01 -12.01
CA HIS A 83 -2.22 -2.47 -12.97
C HIS A 83 -3.48 -3.32 -12.89
N LEU A 84 -4.53 -2.76 -12.31
CA LEU A 84 -5.75 -3.48 -12.00
C LEU A 84 -6.91 -2.87 -12.77
N ASP A 85 -7.77 -3.71 -13.34
CA ASP A 85 -9.08 -3.25 -13.82
C ASP A 85 -10.02 -2.98 -12.63
N GLU A 86 -11.26 -2.58 -12.93
CA GLU A 86 -12.25 -2.29 -11.89
C GLU A 86 -12.62 -3.50 -11.02
N THR A 87 -12.69 -4.69 -11.62
CA THR A 87 -13.03 -5.92 -10.90
C THR A 87 -11.89 -6.33 -9.98
N GLN A 88 -10.66 -6.35 -10.49
CA GLN A 88 -9.43 -6.68 -9.76
C GLN A 88 -9.16 -5.67 -8.64
N TYR A 89 -9.44 -4.39 -8.87
CA TYR A 89 -9.35 -3.38 -7.82
C TYR A 89 -10.38 -3.62 -6.70
N GLY A 90 -11.61 -4.00 -7.05
CA GLY A 90 -12.61 -4.40 -6.05
C GLY A 90 -12.20 -5.62 -5.23
N GLU A 91 -11.44 -6.56 -5.82
CA GLU A 91 -10.86 -7.68 -5.08
C GLU A 91 -9.76 -7.25 -4.11
N LEU A 92 -8.90 -6.31 -4.53
CA LEU A 92 -7.89 -5.69 -3.66
C LEU A 92 -8.55 -5.01 -2.45
N GLU A 93 -9.63 -4.24 -2.67
CA GLU A 93 -10.36 -3.58 -1.59
C GLU A 93 -10.97 -4.60 -0.62
N LYS A 94 -11.65 -5.63 -1.14
CA LYS A 94 -12.20 -6.72 -0.31
C LYS A 94 -11.11 -7.38 0.52
N LEU A 95 -9.95 -7.64 -0.07
CA LEU A 95 -8.79 -8.23 0.61
C LEU A 95 -8.21 -7.30 1.70
N PHE A 96 -8.27 -5.99 1.48
CA PHE A 96 -7.85 -4.99 2.45
C PHE A 96 -8.74 -4.95 3.69
N TYR A 97 -10.06 -4.92 3.50
CA TYR A 97 -11.03 -4.81 4.60
C TYR A 97 -11.30 -6.15 5.33
N GLN A 98 -11.03 -7.29 4.70
CA GLN A 98 -11.17 -8.59 5.36
C GLN A 98 -10.05 -8.88 6.38
N PRO A 99 -10.27 -9.84 7.31
CA PRO A 99 -9.22 -10.29 8.23
C PRO A 99 -7.91 -10.61 7.50
N PHE A 100 -6.80 -10.21 8.09
CA PHE A 100 -5.50 -10.30 7.42
C PHE A 100 -5.12 -11.77 7.17
N SER A 101 -4.99 -12.13 5.89
CA SER A 101 -4.50 -13.43 5.46
C SER A 101 -3.26 -13.27 4.59
N LYS A 102 -2.10 -13.70 5.10
CA LYS A 102 -0.84 -13.64 4.37
C LYS A 102 -0.91 -14.39 3.04
N LYS A 103 -1.57 -15.55 3.04
CA LYS A 103 -1.71 -16.40 1.87
C LYS A 103 -2.47 -15.67 0.76
N ARG A 104 -3.64 -15.12 1.08
CA ARG A 104 -4.49 -14.42 0.10
C ARG A 104 -3.80 -13.17 -0.47
N TRP A 105 -3.10 -12.42 0.37
CA TRP A 105 -2.31 -11.28 -0.08
C TRP A 105 -1.15 -11.66 -0.99
N ARG A 106 -0.41 -12.74 -0.68
CA ARG A 106 0.65 -13.21 -1.56
C ARG A 106 0.10 -13.70 -2.89
N SER A 107 -0.95 -14.52 -2.87
CA SER A 107 -1.58 -15.01 -4.09
C SER A 107 -2.06 -13.86 -4.98
N PHE A 108 -2.75 -12.86 -4.42
CA PHE A 108 -3.19 -11.69 -5.16
C PHE A 108 -2.01 -10.91 -5.76
N ILE A 109 -0.96 -10.68 -4.98
CA ILE A 109 0.22 -9.95 -5.47
C ILE A 109 0.93 -10.75 -6.58
N GLU A 110 1.12 -12.05 -6.41
CA GLU A 110 1.76 -12.93 -7.40
C GLU A 110 0.97 -12.97 -8.72
N GLU A 111 -0.36 -13.08 -8.63
CA GLU A 111 -1.25 -13.10 -9.79
C GLU A 111 -1.19 -11.78 -10.59
N HIS A 112 -1.17 -10.63 -9.91
CA HIS A 112 -1.24 -9.33 -10.58
C HIS A 112 0.11 -8.62 -10.79
N SER A 113 1.21 -9.13 -10.21
CA SER A 113 2.56 -8.61 -10.46
C SER A 113 3.23 -9.25 -11.68
N ASN A 114 2.79 -10.44 -12.08
CA ASN A 114 3.31 -11.15 -13.25
C ASN A 114 2.71 -10.70 -14.59
N ASN A 115 1.77 -9.75 -14.61
CA ASN A 115 1.23 -9.16 -15.84
C ASN A 115 2.17 -8.11 -16.49
N HIS A 116 3.47 -8.14 -16.15
CA HIS A 116 4.54 -7.35 -16.77
C HIS A 116 5.69 -8.26 -17.26
N MET A 117 5.34 -9.35 -17.96
CA MET A 117 6.25 -9.98 -18.94
C MET A 117 5.66 -9.88 -20.34
#